data_AF-A0A377YWG5-F1
#
_entry.id   AF-A0A377YWG5-F1
#
_cell.length_a   1.000
_cell.length_b   1.000
_cell.length_c   1.000
_cell.angle_alpha   90.00
_cell.angle_beta   90.00
_cell.angle_gamma   90.00
#
_symmetry.space_group_name_H-M   'P 1'
#
loop_
_entity.id
_entity.type
_entity.pdbx_description
1 polymer ?
#
loop_
_entity_poly.entity_id
_entity_poly.type
_entity_poly.pdbx_seq_one_letter_code
_entity_poly.pdbx_strand_id
1 'polypeptide(L)'
;MSAGHHRGYRPQDDALPADAQALHLETLGLWRRAATRWQQVLLREADDRVAEAVLQRLRYCLAQVAAPAQRVSDGTAPAGATLVARNSVPNGPDLWRME
;
A
#
# COMPACT_ATOMS: atom_id res chain seq x y z
N MET A 1 10.19 -28.36 -2.84
CA MET A 1 9.04 -28.46 -1.93
C MET A 1 8.65 -27.03 -1.57
N SER A 2 7.58 -26.51 -2.16
CA SER A 2 7.16 -25.10 -2.01
C SER A 2 6.03 -25.00 -0.98
N ALA A 3 6.29 -24.40 0.17
CA ALA A 3 5.30 -24.01 1.18
C ALA A 3 6.01 -23.09 2.19
N GLY A 4 5.49 -21.96 2.64
CA GLY A 4 4.36 -21.15 2.22
C GLY A 4 4.74 -19.71 2.54
N HIS A 5 4.10 -18.75 1.87
CA HIS A 5 4.26 -17.34 2.21
C HIS A 5 3.69 -17.15 3.62
N HIS A 6 4.56 -17.14 4.62
CA HIS A 6 4.23 -16.61 5.94
C HIS A 6 3.78 -15.17 5.71
N ARG A 7 2.46 -14.97 5.64
CA ARG A 7 1.82 -13.67 5.82
C ARG A 7 2.08 -13.32 7.28
N GLY A 8 3.30 -12.87 7.53
CA GLY A 8 3.94 -12.87 8.84
C GLY A 8 3.07 -12.13 9.84
N TYR A 9 2.80 -12.79 10.96
CA TYR A 9 2.38 -12.12 12.18
C TYR A 9 3.41 -11.02 12.46
N ARG A 10 3.03 -9.76 12.22
CA ARG A 10 3.83 -8.61 12.61
C ARG A 10 3.36 -8.23 14.01
N PRO A 11 4.24 -8.23 15.03
CA PRO A 11 3.89 -7.82 16.40
C PRO A 11 3.27 -6.41 16.50
N GLN A 12 3.36 -5.60 15.44
CA GLN A 12 2.71 -4.29 15.36
C GLN A 12 1.18 -4.37 15.18
N ASP A 13 0.63 -5.51 14.77
CA ASP A 13 -0.81 -5.72 14.66
C ASP A 13 -1.49 -5.72 16.05
N ASP A 14 -0.77 -6.05 17.13
CA ASP A 14 -1.33 -6.05 18.49
C ASP A 14 -1.64 -4.64 19.01
N ALA A 15 -0.90 -3.63 18.52
CA ALA A 15 -1.13 -2.21 18.83
C ALA A 15 -2.02 -1.51 17.79
N LEU A 16 -2.44 -2.21 16.73
CA LEU A 16 -3.28 -1.64 15.69
C LEU A 16 -4.73 -1.53 16.19
N PRO A 17 -5.37 -0.36 16.12
CA PRO A 17 -6.73 -0.22 16.58
C PRO A 17 -7.69 -0.95 15.65
N ALA A 18 -8.72 -1.58 16.22
CA ALA A 18 -9.73 -2.36 15.50
C ALA A 18 -10.77 -1.46 14.79
N ASP A 19 -10.33 -0.52 13.95
CA ASP A 19 -11.23 0.31 13.14
C ASP A 19 -11.93 -0.57 12.10
N ALA A 20 -13.18 -0.97 12.41
CA ALA A 20 -13.95 -1.90 11.60
C ALA A 20 -14.11 -1.44 10.14
N GLN A 21 -14.18 -0.12 9.91
CA GLN A 21 -14.30 0.44 8.57
C GLN A 21 -13.00 0.31 7.78
N ALA A 22 -11.84 0.63 8.39
CA ALA A 22 -10.55 0.49 7.75
C ALA A 22 -10.28 -0.97 7.37
N LEU A 23 -10.52 -1.90 8.31
CA LEU A 23 -10.38 -3.33 8.09
C LEU A 23 -11.32 -3.83 6.99
N HIS A 24 -12.59 -3.42 7.00
CA HIS A 24 -13.53 -3.79 5.94
C HIS A 24 -13.05 -3.32 4.56
N LEU A 25 -12.54 -2.09 4.44
CA LEU A 25 -12.00 -1.57 3.18
C LEU A 25 -10.76 -2.36 2.70
N GLU A 26 -9.89 -2.79 3.62
CA GLU A 26 -8.77 -3.68 3.31
C GLU A 26 -9.24 -5.05 2.80
N THR A 27 -10.27 -5.64 3.42
CA THR A 27 -10.82 -6.93 2.98
C THR A 27 -11.41 -6.86 1.57
N LEU A 28 -11.99 -5.72 1.20
CA LEU A 28 -12.52 -5.45 -0.14
C LEU A 28 -11.42 -5.06 -1.15
N GLY A 29 -10.16 -4.94 -0.73
CA GLY A 29 -9.06 -4.49 -1.58
C GLY A 29 -9.18 -3.02 -2.02
N LEU A 30 -9.99 -2.22 -1.33
CA LEU A 30 -10.17 -0.79 -1.59
C LEU A 30 -9.04 0.02 -0.95
N TRP A 31 -7.80 -0.30 -1.33
CA TRP A 31 -6.57 0.12 -0.66
C TRP A 31 -6.43 1.64 -0.49
N ARG A 32 -6.82 2.45 -1.49
CA ARG A 32 -6.80 3.92 -1.39
C ARG A 32 -7.74 4.43 -0.30
N ARG A 33 -8.96 3.86 -0.21
CA ARG A 33 -9.96 4.25 0.77
C ARG A 33 -9.57 3.78 2.17
N ALA A 34 -9.04 2.56 2.28
CA ALA A 34 -8.46 2.04 3.51
C ALA A 34 -7.34 2.96 4.04
N ALA A 35 -6.42 3.39 3.16
CA ALA A 35 -5.37 4.34 3.51
C ALA A 35 -5.93 5.67 4.04
N THR A 36 -6.93 6.26 3.37
CA THR A 36 -7.58 7.49 3.87
C THR A 36 -8.22 7.28 5.25
N ARG A 37 -8.84 6.10 5.49
CA ARG A 37 -9.42 5.80 6.80
C ARG A 37 -8.33 5.68 7.88
N TRP A 38 -7.22 5.01 7.61
CA TRP A 38 -6.09 4.94 8.53
C TRP A 38 -5.46 6.31 8.83
N GLN A 39 -5.42 7.22 7.85
CA GLN A 39 -5.01 8.61 8.11
C GLN A 39 -5.95 9.32 9.09
N GLN A 40 -7.26 9.10 8.98
CA GLN A 40 -8.23 9.68 9.93
C GLN A 40 -8.09 9.10 11.34
N VAL A 41 -7.77 7.81 11.47
CA VAL A 41 -7.47 7.18 12.75
C VAL A 41 -6.22 7.80 13.36
N LEU A 42 -5.14 7.92 12.57
CA LEU A 42 -3.87 8.51 13.01
C LEU A 42 -4.05 9.93 13.58
N LEU A 43 -4.86 10.77 12.94
CA LEU A 43 -5.11 12.14 13.39
C LEU A 43 -5.81 12.24 14.76
N ARG A 44 -6.44 11.16 15.22
CA ARG A 44 -7.18 11.10 16.49
C ARG A 44 -6.40 10.38 17.58
N GLU A 45 -5.34 9.68 17.20
CA GLU A 45 -4.59 8.82 18.09
C GLU A 45 -3.57 9.62 18.88
N ALA A 46 -3.56 9.44 20.20
CA ALA A 46 -2.63 10.14 21.10
C ALA A 46 -1.51 9.23 21.61
N ASP A 47 -1.66 7.90 21.48
CA ASP A 47 -0.63 6.93 21.86
C ASP A 47 0.35 6.73 20.69
N ASP A 48 1.61 7.10 20.89
CA ASP A 48 2.68 6.98 19.91
C ASP A 48 2.85 5.53 19.39
N ARG A 49 2.61 4.52 20.23
CA ARG A 49 2.72 3.11 19.82
C ARG A 49 1.62 2.73 18.84
N VAL A 50 0.41 3.19 19.11
CA VAL A 50 -0.76 2.96 18.24
C VAL A 50 -0.60 3.78 16.95
N ALA A 51 -0.13 5.03 17.06
CA ALA A 51 0.16 5.89 15.92
C ALA A 51 1.20 5.27 14.96
N GLU A 52 2.29 4.71 15.49
CA GLU A 52 3.29 4.02 14.68
C GLU A 52 2.72 2.76 14.00
N ALA A 53 1.90 1.97 14.71
CA ALA A 53 1.22 0.82 14.11
C ALA A 53 0.29 1.24 12.95
N VAL A 54 -0.50 2.30 13.15
CA VAL A 54 -1.37 2.87 12.12
C VAL A 54 -0.57 3.42 10.93
N LEU A 55 0.56 4.10 11.17
CA LEU A 55 1.46 4.59 10.12
C LEU A 55 2.02 3.44 9.28
N GLN A 56 2.44 2.36 9.91
CA GLN A 56 2.91 1.17 9.19
C GLN A 56 1.79 0.55 8.34
N ARG A 57 0.57 0.45 8.89
CA ARG A 57 -0.57 -0.07 8.15
C ARG A 57 -0.98 0.83 6.99
N LEU A 58 -0.91 2.14 7.16
CA LEU A 58 -1.11 3.13 6.11
C LEU A 58 -0.10 2.93 4.97
N ARG A 59 1.20 2.79 5.29
CA ARG A 59 2.25 2.54 4.30
C ARG A 59 2.02 1.24 3.54
N TYR A 60 1.58 0.20 4.25
CA TYR A 60 1.19 -1.07 3.62
C TYR A 60 0.03 -0.87 2.64
N CYS A 61 -1.06 -0.19 3.04
CA CYS A 61 -2.17 0.09 2.14
C CYS A 61 -1.73 0.86 0.89
N LEU A 62 -0.87 1.88 1.04
CA LEU A 62 -0.35 2.66 -0.08
C LEU A 62 0.54 1.82 -1.01
N ALA A 63 1.34 0.89 -0.47
CA ALA A 63 2.11 -0.04 -1.29
C ALA A 63 1.21 -0.93 -2.15
N GLN A 64 0.06 -1.37 -1.62
CA GLN A 64 -0.92 -2.17 -2.37
C GLN A 64 -1.63 -1.38 -3.49
N VAL A 65 -1.71 -0.05 -3.37
CA VAL A 65 -2.21 0.83 -4.44
C VAL A 65 -1.22 0.91 -5.61
N ALA A 66 0.08 0.92 -5.30
CA ALA A 66 1.16 1.06 -6.28
C ALA A 66 1.54 -0.28 -6.93
N ALA A 67 1.26 -1.41 -6.28
CA ALA A 67 1.43 -2.72 -6.88
C ALA A 67 0.59 -2.80 -8.16
N PRO A 68 1.16 -3.23 -9.31
CA PRO A 68 0.35 -3.46 -10.50
C PRO A 68 -0.73 -4.46 -10.11
N ALA A 69 -2.00 -4.02 -10.18
CA ALA A 69 -3.14 -4.89 -9.94
C ALA A 69 -2.87 -6.18 -10.69
N GLN A 70 -2.69 -7.27 -9.94
CA GLN A 70 -2.26 -8.55 -10.48
C GLN A 70 -3.32 -8.92 -11.51
N ARG A 71 -3.03 -8.67 -12.79
CA ARG A 71 -3.93 -9.05 -13.88
C ARG A 71 -3.98 -10.56 -13.78
N VAL A 72 -5.11 -11.07 -13.28
CA VAL A 72 -5.47 -12.46 -13.47
C VAL A 72 -5.36 -12.67 -14.98
N SER A 73 -4.31 -13.37 -15.40
CA SER A 73 -4.12 -13.73 -16.79
C SER A 73 -5.11 -14.84 -17.06
N ASP A 74 -6.32 -14.48 -17.47
CA ASP A 74 -7.18 -15.39 -18.21
C ASP A 74 -6.52 -15.57 -19.57
N GLY A 75 -5.69 -16.60 -19.66
CA GLY A 75 -4.95 -16.93 -20.87
C GLY A 75 -5.92 -17.19 -22.01
N THR A 76 -6.09 -16.21 -22.89
CA THR A 76 -6.35 -16.32 -24.34
C THR A 76 -6.57 -14.92 -24.92
N ALA A 77 -5.59 -14.40 -25.69
CA ALA A 77 -5.80 -13.61 -26.91
C ALA A 77 -4.44 -13.22 -27.55
N PRO A 78 -4.36 -13.11 -28.89
CA PRO A 78 -3.14 -13.36 -29.66
C PRO A 78 -2.21 -12.16 -29.81
N ALA A 79 -1.03 -12.46 -30.36
CA ALA A 79 0.10 -11.59 -30.62
C ALA A 79 -0.25 -10.26 -31.33
N GLY A 80 0.44 -9.19 -30.91
CA GLY A 80 0.62 -7.99 -31.72
C GLY A 80 0.11 -6.71 -31.06
N ALA A 81 0.85 -6.17 -30.09
CA ALA A 81 0.75 -4.75 -29.74
C ALA A 81 2.09 -4.25 -29.21
N THR A 82 2.78 -3.52 -30.07
CA THR A 82 4.00 -2.74 -29.92
C THR A 82 4.15 -2.09 -28.53
N LEU A 83 5.16 -2.52 -27.76
CA LEU A 83 5.63 -1.76 -26.60
C LEU A 83 6.50 -0.59 -27.09
N VAL A 84 5.87 0.57 -27.33
CA VAL A 84 6.61 1.83 -27.36
C VAL A 84 6.89 2.24 -25.92
N ALA A 85 8.15 2.17 -25.55
CA ALA A 85 8.69 2.76 -24.34
C ALA A 85 8.39 4.26 -24.29
N ARG A 86 7.91 4.76 -23.14
CA ARG A 86 8.07 6.17 -22.73
C ARG A 86 7.68 6.35 -21.26
N ASN A 87 8.69 6.45 -20.40
CA ASN A 87 8.94 7.59 -19.50
C ASN A 87 9.82 7.15 -18.33
N SER A 88 11.12 7.03 -18.61
CA SER A 88 12.15 7.19 -17.59
C SER A 88 12.07 8.63 -17.10
N VAL A 89 11.59 8.83 -15.88
CA VAL A 89 11.75 10.12 -15.18
C VAL A 89 13.24 10.21 -14.80
N PRO A 90 13.98 11.24 -15.25
CA PRO A 90 15.32 11.48 -14.74
C PRO A 90 15.19 11.95 -13.30
N ASN A 91 15.75 11.17 -12.39
CA ASN A 91 16.00 11.55 -11.01
C ASN A 91 17.09 12.64 -11.03
N GLY A 92 16.69 13.91 -10.98
CA GLY A 92 17.60 15.04 -10.81
C GLY A 92 17.53 15.54 -9.36
N PRO A 93 18.63 15.51 -8.59
CA PRO A 93 18.69 16.20 -7.31
C PRO A 93 18.92 17.71 -7.51
N ASP A 94 18.52 18.49 -6.50
CA ASP A 94 18.79 19.92 -6.26
C ASP A 94 17.92 21.00 -6.93
N LEU A 95 16.83 21.36 -6.24
CA LEU A 95 16.17 22.67 -6.39
C LEU A 95 15.95 23.39 -5.05
N TRP A 96 16.78 23.14 -4.03
CA TRP A 96 16.70 23.84 -2.73
C TRP A 96 18.00 24.55 -2.33
N ARG A 97 18.64 25.24 -3.28
CA ARG A 97 19.66 26.25 -2.95
C ARG A 97 19.19 27.60 -3.48
N MET A 98 18.45 28.32 -2.65
CA MET A 98 18.31 29.78 -2.72
C MET A 98 19.18 30.40 -1.64
N GLU A 99 19.77 31.54 -2.03
CA GLU A 99 20.67 32.47 -1.33
C GLU A 99 22.17 32.14 -1.36
#